data_AF-A0A9N9RBG0-F1
#
_entry.id   AF-A0A9N9RBG0-F1
#
_cell.length_a   1.000
_cell.length_b   1.000
_cell.length_c   1.000
_cell.angle_alpha   90.00
_cell.angle_beta   90.00
_cell.angle_gamma   90.00
#
_symmetry.space_group_name_H-M   'P 1'
#
loop_
_entity.id
_entity.type
_entity.pdbx_description
1 polymer ?
#
loop_
_entity_poly.entity_id
_entity_poly.type
_entity_poly.pdbx_seq_one_letter_code
_entity_poly.pdbx_strand_id
1 'polypeptide(L)'
;MKGVDNSPADREGMTHKPLITCAGDWNLFCTLEAPLVAAIPQDSCEWRRSYGRPPKSVYLEASFVKYNKDKVQVELNLLKRPIFHIYWTDCVDIEYYKTTLREDVESWFKQLETNGITDWMVVLVETYDIRKTNKLLPRTTVLDKIKGEFAIKQTEDRFLSVINPIKSEARSAESWRALVAKIRHFVLVAYNKALIKFEEHMREQREKRNDPEWDFCKYFILQEQLAFVLEMLGLYEEALVQYDELDALFSQFVLNSNVTESPKWLDTFKQPVTSWHAVRLTALVPQHLRDLIIKKKASILDFRSYLFQRQSAMLLLMFKPWEIASRCLSTVHNTLVELDLLGAAAVEGAAACWAQLACAETLRACERLASNNNAIEMCTATQAPLLHNAKDKVCKVFKINKI
;
A
#
# COMPACT_ATOMS: atom_id res chain seq x y z
N MET A 1 1.93 39.98 -6.07
CA MET A 1 3.34 39.57 -6.26
C MET A 1 3.91 39.19 -4.90
N LYS A 2 4.69 38.09 -4.84
CA LYS A 2 5.07 37.26 -3.67
C LYS A 2 3.89 36.37 -3.22
N GLY A 3 3.77 35.13 -3.67
CA GLY A 3 4.79 34.09 -3.72
C GLY A 3 4.73 33.33 -2.41
N VAL A 4 3.63 32.61 -2.18
CA VAL A 4 3.46 31.76 -0.99
C VAL A 4 4.27 30.50 -1.25
N ASP A 5 5.29 30.32 -0.41
CA ASP A 5 6.20 29.19 -0.38
C ASP A 5 5.44 27.85 -0.40
N ASN A 6 5.62 27.11 -1.48
CA ASN A 6 5.36 25.67 -1.52
C ASN A 6 6.44 24.97 -0.68
N SER A 7 6.25 24.91 0.63
CA SER A 7 7.01 23.99 1.47
C SER A 7 6.50 22.55 1.26
N PRO A 8 7.36 21.52 1.18
CA PRO A 8 6.93 20.13 0.98
C PRO A 8 6.47 19.43 2.27
N ALA A 9 6.06 20.19 3.30
CA ALA A 9 5.81 19.66 4.64
C ALA A 9 4.42 19.02 4.87
N ASP A 10 3.47 19.14 3.92
CA ASP A 10 2.10 18.60 4.08
C ASP A 10 1.88 17.21 3.45
N ARG A 11 2.93 16.40 3.31
CA ARG A 11 2.84 15.01 2.79
C ARG A 11 2.75 13.96 3.91
N GLU A 12 2.08 14.24 5.03
CA GLU A 12 1.73 13.21 6.02
C GLU A 12 0.51 12.39 5.57
N GLY A 13 0.68 11.66 4.47
CA GLY A 13 -0.19 10.53 4.15
C GLY A 13 0.67 9.33 3.83
N MET A 14 0.37 8.18 4.43
CA MET A 14 1.14 6.96 4.22
C MET A 14 1.18 6.62 2.72
N THR A 15 2.36 6.71 2.12
CA THR A 15 2.68 5.95 0.91
C THR A 15 3.25 4.63 1.40
N HIS A 16 2.45 3.57 1.29
CA HIS A 16 2.95 2.24 1.62
C HIS A 16 3.98 1.86 0.55
N LYS A 17 5.22 1.58 0.96
CA LYS A 17 6.30 1.11 0.08
C LYS A 17 6.77 -0.28 0.52
N PRO A 18 7.23 -1.13 -0.41
CA PRO A 18 7.87 -2.40 -0.06
C PRO A 18 9.05 -2.20 0.88
N LEU A 19 9.04 -2.92 2.01
CA LEU A 19 10.12 -2.85 2.98
C LEU A 19 11.17 -3.93 2.68
N ILE A 20 12.40 -3.50 2.42
CA ILE A 20 13.55 -4.36 2.13
C ILE A 20 14.58 -4.19 3.24
N THR A 21 15.12 -5.30 3.76
CA THR A 21 16.21 -5.21 4.74
C THR A 21 17.58 -5.34 4.10
N CYS A 22 18.58 -4.69 4.70
CA CYS A 22 19.97 -4.79 4.27
C CYS A 22 20.86 -5.32 5.39
N ALA A 23 21.55 -6.42 5.13
CA ALA A 23 22.56 -7.05 5.98
C ALA A 23 23.96 -6.89 5.36
N GLY A 24 25.00 -7.29 6.10
CA GLY A 24 26.39 -7.13 5.69
C GLY A 24 26.89 -5.70 5.92
N ASP A 25 27.58 -5.13 4.93
CA ASP A 25 28.13 -3.78 5.02
C ASP A 25 27.04 -2.71 4.85
N TRP A 26 26.58 -2.18 5.98
CA TRP A 26 25.58 -1.12 6.04
C TRP A 26 26.10 0.22 5.47
N ASN A 27 27.37 0.54 5.70
CA ASN A 27 27.93 1.82 5.25
C ASN A 27 28.04 1.83 3.72
N LEU A 28 28.46 0.71 3.14
CA LEU A 28 28.44 0.49 1.69
C LEU A 28 27.03 0.70 1.13
N PHE A 29 26.03 0.03 1.72
CA PHE A 29 24.64 0.16 1.26
C PHE A 29 24.15 1.62 1.31
N CYS A 30 24.43 2.38 2.38
CA CYS A 30 24.01 3.77 2.49
C CYS A 30 24.51 4.65 1.33
N THR A 31 25.66 4.32 0.73
CA THR A 31 26.15 5.04 -0.47
C THR A 31 25.34 4.73 -1.73
N LEU A 32 24.67 3.59 -1.79
CA LEU A 32 23.90 3.07 -2.92
C LEU A 32 22.39 3.26 -2.80
N GLU A 33 21.89 3.65 -1.62
CA GLU A 33 20.46 3.76 -1.34
C GLU A 33 19.77 4.79 -2.24
N ALA A 34 20.28 6.02 -2.32
CA ALA A 34 19.70 7.08 -3.13
C ALA A 34 19.55 6.70 -4.62
N PRO A 35 20.59 6.20 -5.33
CA PRO A 35 20.42 5.77 -6.71
C PRO A 35 19.50 4.55 -6.87
N LEU A 36 19.41 3.65 -5.88
CA LEU A 36 18.45 2.53 -5.92
C LEU A 36 17.01 3.02 -5.83
N VAL A 37 16.71 3.85 -4.83
CA VAL A 37 15.37 4.42 -4.62
C VAL A 37 14.92 5.23 -5.83
N ALA A 38 15.86 5.92 -6.51
CA ALA A 38 15.56 6.65 -7.74
C ALA A 38 15.32 5.72 -8.95
N ALA A 39 16.05 4.61 -9.06
CA ALA A 39 16.03 3.73 -10.24
C ALA A 39 14.91 2.68 -10.22
N ILE A 40 14.55 2.13 -9.05
CA ILE A 40 13.51 1.09 -8.91
C ILE A 40 12.15 1.48 -9.54
N PRO A 41 11.62 2.70 -9.35
CA PRO A 41 10.33 3.07 -9.92
C PRO A 41 10.37 3.46 -11.41
N GLN A 42 11.53 3.53 -12.05
CA GLN A 42 11.63 4.02 -13.44
C GLN A 42 11.05 3.06 -14.47
N ASP A 43 11.16 1.75 -14.22
CA ASP A 43 10.76 0.70 -15.16
C ASP A 43 9.72 -0.25 -14.56
N SER A 44 8.69 -0.55 -15.34
CA SER A 44 7.69 -1.55 -14.96
C SER A 44 8.27 -2.98 -14.97
N CYS A 45 7.77 -3.84 -14.07
CA CYS A 45 8.13 -5.25 -13.99
C CYS A 45 6.88 -6.11 -14.20
N GLU A 46 7.02 -7.22 -14.95
CA GLU A 46 5.95 -8.19 -15.09
C GLU A 46 5.73 -8.94 -13.77
N TRP A 47 4.55 -8.79 -13.19
CA TRP A 47 4.10 -9.56 -12.05
C TRP A 47 3.32 -10.79 -12.52
N ARG A 48 3.92 -11.97 -12.32
CA ARG A 48 3.25 -13.26 -12.54
C ARG A 48 2.34 -13.57 -11.37
N ARG A 49 1.04 -13.65 -11.66
CA ARG A 49 0.00 -13.76 -10.66
C ARG A 49 -0.39 -15.22 -10.42
N SER A 50 -0.87 -15.49 -9.23
CA SER A 50 -1.35 -16.82 -8.82
C SER A 50 -2.68 -17.21 -9.48
N TYR A 51 -2.94 -18.53 -9.51
CA TYR A 51 -4.18 -19.14 -10.01
C TYR A 51 -4.50 -18.84 -11.48
N GLY A 52 -3.47 -18.76 -12.33
CA GLY A 52 -3.66 -18.57 -13.78
C GLY A 52 -4.16 -17.18 -14.19
N ARG A 53 -4.19 -16.22 -13.26
CA ARG A 53 -4.48 -14.82 -13.58
C ARG A 53 -3.42 -14.29 -14.56
N PRO A 54 -3.81 -13.49 -15.58
CA PRO A 54 -2.87 -12.97 -16.55
C PRO A 54 -1.80 -12.10 -15.87
N PRO A 55 -0.55 -12.11 -16.36
CA PRO A 55 0.50 -11.26 -15.82
C PRO A 55 0.11 -9.78 -15.99
N LYS A 56 0.53 -8.95 -15.04
CA LYS A 56 0.34 -7.49 -15.10
C LYS A 56 1.69 -6.79 -14.99
N SER A 57 1.86 -5.72 -15.76
CA SER A 57 3.02 -4.84 -15.57
C SER A 57 2.73 -3.90 -14.41
N VAL A 58 3.63 -3.87 -13.42
CA VAL A 58 3.50 -3.05 -12.21
C VAL A 58 4.76 -2.21 -12.00
N TYR A 59 4.58 -1.05 -11.38
CA TYR A 59 5.67 -0.22 -10.90
C TYR A 59 5.88 -0.48 -9.42
N LEU A 60 7.14 -0.47 -9.01
CA LEU A 60 7.52 -0.69 -7.63
C LEU A 60 8.24 0.54 -7.08
N GLU A 61 7.98 0.84 -5.83
CA GLU A 61 8.90 1.63 -5.01
C GLU A 61 9.61 0.68 -4.03
N ALA A 62 10.54 1.22 -3.23
CA ALA A 62 11.15 0.46 -2.15
C ALA A 62 11.57 1.40 -1.01
N SER A 63 11.53 0.88 0.21
CA SER A 63 12.14 1.47 1.40
C SER A 63 13.09 0.47 2.01
N PHE A 64 14.27 0.95 2.42
CA PHE A 64 15.33 0.11 2.94
C PHE A 64 15.55 0.37 4.43
N VAL A 65 15.79 -0.70 5.18
CA VAL A 65 16.13 -0.62 6.61
C VAL A 65 17.24 -1.59 6.95
N LYS A 66 18.03 -1.28 7.99
CA LYS A 66 19.07 -2.21 8.46
C LYS A 66 18.42 -3.49 8.96
N TYR A 67 18.95 -4.63 8.52
CA TYR A 67 18.52 -5.93 9.01
C TYR A 67 18.76 -6.02 10.52
N ASN A 68 17.72 -6.40 11.26
CA ASN A 68 17.76 -6.53 12.71
C ASN A 68 17.21 -7.92 13.10
N LYS A 69 18.10 -8.72 13.69
CA LYS A 69 17.81 -10.09 14.14
C LYS A 69 16.72 -10.18 15.21
N ASP A 70 16.51 -9.12 16.00
CA ASP A 70 15.59 -9.11 17.15
C ASP A 70 14.19 -8.58 16.78
N LYS A 71 14.00 -8.08 15.55
CA LYS A 71 12.73 -7.47 15.07
C LYS A 71 12.00 -8.32 14.03
N VAL A 72 12.01 -9.64 14.19
CA VAL A 72 11.27 -10.53 13.28
C VAL A 72 9.80 -10.52 13.69
N GLN A 73 8.96 -9.83 12.93
CA GLN A 73 7.52 -9.76 13.18
C GLN A 73 6.85 -11.08 12.81
N VAL A 74 6.18 -11.69 13.79
CA VAL A 74 5.42 -12.94 13.68
C VAL A 74 4.02 -12.71 13.07
N GLU A 75 3.51 -11.47 13.09
CA GLU A 75 2.18 -11.16 12.59
C GLU A 75 2.11 -11.16 11.05
N LEU A 76 0.98 -11.67 10.52
CA LEU A 76 0.58 -11.60 9.10
C LEU A 76 0.23 -10.15 8.69
N ASN A 77 1.20 -9.23 8.79
CA ASN A 77 1.05 -7.85 8.36
C ASN A 77 1.94 -7.58 7.14
N LEU A 78 1.31 -7.51 5.95
CA LEU A 78 2.02 -7.34 4.67
C LEU A 78 2.69 -5.96 4.51
N LEU A 79 2.32 -4.98 5.34
CA LEU A 79 2.78 -3.58 5.20
C LEU A 79 3.92 -3.24 6.14
N LYS A 80 4.00 -3.90 7.30
CA LYS A 80 5.04 -3.64 8.32
C LYS A 80 6.17 -4.65 8.29
N ARG A 81 5.93 -5.82 7.70
CA ARG A 81 6.93 -6.89 7.59
C ARG A 81 7.84 -6.63 6.37
N PRO A 82 9.17 -6.72 6.52
CA PRO A 82 10.06 -6.73 5.38
C PRO A 82 9.77 -7.93 4.46
N ILE A 83 9.62 -7.67 3.17
CA ILE A 83 9.26 -8.69 2.17
C ILE A 83 10.49 -9.32 1.51
N PHE A 84 11.63 -8.63 1.55
CA PHE A 84 12.86 -9.06 0.87
C PHE A 84 14.11 -8.66 1.64
N HIS A 85 15.17 -9.47 1.52
CA HIS A 85 16.39 -9.33 2.32
C HIS A 85 17.65 -9.34 1.43
N ILE A 86 18.51 -8.34 1.55
CA ILE A 86 19.71 -8.22 0.72
C ILE A 86 20.95 -8.20 1.62
N TYR A 87 21.93 -9.06 1.32
CA TYR A 87 23.26 -8.99 1.94
C TYR A 87 24.22 -8.24 1.02
N TRP A 88 24.84 -7.18 1.53
CA TRP A 88 25.78 -6.33 0.80
C TRP A 88 27.21 -6.57 1.26
N THR A 89 28.12 -6.69 0.32
CA THR A 89 29.56 -6.77 0.57
C THR A 89 30.33 -6.17 -0.60
N ASP A 90 31.51 -5.59 -0.36
CA ASP A 90 32.48 -5.18 -1.39
C ASP A 90 33.78 -5.99 -1.28
N CYS A 91 33.73 -7.12 -0.57
CA CYS A 91 34.91 -7.92 -0.27
C CYS A 91 35.55 -8.51 -1.53
N VAL A 92 36.79 -8.10 -1.80
CA VAL A 92 37.63 -8.63 -2.88
C VAL A 92 38.74 -9.56 -2.37
N ASP A 93 39.00 -9.58 -1.06
CA ASP A 93 40.07 -10.37 -0.45
C ASP A 93 39.60 -11.79 -0.07
N ILE A 94 40.26 -12.79 -0.66
CA ILE A 94 39.96 -14.21 -0.45
C ILE A 94 40.32 -14.69 0.96
N GLU A 95 41.36 -14.16 1.58
CA GLU A 95 41.75 -14.56 2.94
C GLU A 95 40.82 -13.93 3.97
N TYR A 96 40.41 -12.68 3.76
CA TYR A 96 39.34 -12.07 4.57
C TYR A 96 38.03 -12.84 4.44
N TYR A 97 37.69 -13.31 3.24
CA TYR A 97 36.53 -14.17 3.05
C TYR A 97 36.58 -15.41 3.93
N LYS A 98 37.68 -16.15 3.88
CA LYS A 98 37.84 -17.42 4.63
C LYS A 98 37.79 -17.24 6.14
N THR A 99 38.32 -16.13 6.64
CA THR A 99 38.52 -15.91 8.08
C THR A 99 37.38 -15.17 8.75
N THR A 100 36.63 -14.34 8.01
CA THR A 100 35.60 -13.46 8.60
C THR A 100 34.27 -13.53 7.83
N LEU A 101 34.26 -13.08 6.57
CA LEU A 101 33.00 -12.86 5.83
C LEU A 101 32.17 -14.15 5.66
N ARG A 102 32.84 -15.30 5.50
CA ARG A 102 32.15 -16.59 5.39
C ARG A 102 31.27 -16.87 6.61
N GLU A 103 31.79 -16.65 7.81
CA GLU A 103 31.05 -16.89 9.06
C GLU A 103 29.87 -15.92 9.20
N ASP A 104 30.05 -14.66 8.78
CA ASP A 104 28.98 -13.65 8.79
C ASP A 104 27.83 -14.00 7.83
N VAL A 105 28.16 -14.42 6.60
CA VAL A 105 27.19 -14.84 5.60
C VAL A 105 26.46 -16.11 6.04
N GLU A 106 27.18 -17.09 6.57
CA GLU A 106 26.59 -18.32 7.12
C GLU A 106 25.64 -18.03 8.30
N SER A 107 26.07 -17.16 9.22
CA SER A 107 25.25 -16.71 10.35
C SER A 107 23.97 -16.02 9.89
N TRP A 108 24.04 -15.16 8.88
CA TRP A 108 22.88 -14.51 8.30
C TRP A 108 21.91 -15.52 7.67
N PHE A 109 22.41 -16.48 6.88
CA PHE A 109 21.56 -17.53 6.30
C PHE A 109 20.87 -18.38 7.36
N LYS A 110 21.57 -18.80 8.41
CA LYS A 110 20.98 -19.54 9.55
C LYS A 110 19.86 -18.75 10.22
N GLN A 111 20.02 -17.44 10.34
CA GLN A 111 18.96 -16.58 10.88
C GLN A 111 17.76 -16.50 9.95
N LEU A 112 17.97 -16.36 8.64
CA LEU A 112 16.86 -16.38 7.67
C LEU A 112 16.09 -17.71 7.72
N GLU A 113 16.80 -18.83 7.76
CA GLU A 113 16.23 -20.18 7.84
C GLU A 113 15.41 -20.39 9.13
N THR A 114 15.97 -20.00 10.28
CA THR A 114 15.28 -20.08 11.59
C THR A 114 13.95 -19.30 11.57
N ASN A 115 13.88 -18.23 10.79
CA ASN A 115 12.69 -17.39 10.64
C ASN A 115 11.80 -17.78 9.45
N GLY A 116 12.11 -18.87 8.74
CA GLY A 116 11.38 -19.32 7.55
C GLY A 116 11.42 -18.32 6.39
N ILE A 117 12.46 -17.49 6.30
CA ILE A 117 12.64 -16.48 5.26
C ILE A 117 13.34 -17.12 4.05
N THR A 118 12.67 -17.12 2.91
CA THR A 118 13.18 -17.73 1.67
C THR A 118 13.47 -16.73 0.56
N ASP A 119 13.24 -15.44 0.80
CA ASP A 119 13.24 -14.38 -0.21
C ASP A 119 14.39 -13.41 0.09
N TRP A 120 15.54 -13.69 -0.53
CA TRP A 120 16.78 -13.00 -0.27
C TRP A 120 17.66 -12.90 -1.51
N MET A 121 18.68 -12.04 -1.47
CA MET A 121 19.79 -12.03 -2.44
C MET A 121 21.11 -11.59 -1.79
N VAL A 122 22.23 -11.93 -2.42
CA VAL A 122 23.58 -11.48 -2.03
C VAL A 122 24.15 -10.64 -3.16
N VAL A 123 24.64 -9.45 -2.83
CA VAL A 123 25.22 -8.50 -3.79
C VAL A 123 26.66 -8.19 -3.40
N LEU A 124 27.59 -8.56 -4.28
CA LEU A 124 28.97 -8.13 -4.25
C LEU A 124 29.11 -6.83 -5.06
N VAL A 125 29.62 -5.77 -4.44
CA VAL A 125 29.90 -4.49 -5.08
C VAL A 125 31.37 -4.42 -5.46
N GLU A 126 31.67 -4.46 -6.76
CA GLU A 126 33.03 -4.40 -7.26
C GLU A 126 33.49 -2.94 -7.43
N THR A 127 34.59 -2.59 -6.78
CA THR A 127 35.29 -1.32 -7.03
C THR A 127 36.47 -1.54 -7.98
N TYR A 128 36.36 -1.06 -9.22
CA TYR A 128 37.49 -1.05 -10.16
C TYR A 128 38.42 0.14 -9.87
N ASP A 129 39.71 -0.15 -9.65
CA ASP A 129 40.76 0.87 -9.63
C ASP A 129 41.28 1.10 -11.05
N ILE A 130 40.91 2.23 -11.65
CA ILE A 130 41.29 2.61 -13.02
C ILE A 130 42.82 2.65 -13.20
N ARG A 131 43.58 2.83 -12.10
CA ARG A 131 45.05 2.89 -12.12
C ARG A 131 45.73 1.52 -12.19
N LYS A 132 45.01 0.42 -11.97
CA LYS A 132 45.56 -0.94 -12.08
C LYS A 132 45.23 -1.53 -13.44
N THR A 133 45.94 -1.06 -14.47
CA THR A 133 45.94 -1.73 -15.78
C THR A 133 46.71 -3.05 -15.65
N ASN A 134 46.04 -4.17 -15.95
CA ASN A 134 46.63 -5.51 -16.10
C ASN A 134 47.20 -6.17 -14.83
N LYS A 135 46.32 -6.74 -14.00
CA LYS A 135 46.66 -7.98 -13.30
C LYS A 135 45.70 -9.06 -13.76
N LEU A 136 46.26 -10.23 -14.10
CA LEU A 136 45.54 -11.47 -14.36
C LEU A 136 44.32 -11.57 -13.44
N LEU A 137 43.14 -11.73 -14.03
CA LEU A 137 41.92 -11.97 -13.25
C LEU A 137 42.18 -13.16 -12.33
N PRO A 138 41.88 -13.05 -11.02
CA PRO A 138 41.96 -14.18 -10.11
C PRO A 138 41.18 -15.37 -10.69
N ARG A 139 41.72 -16.58 -10.54
CA ARG A 139 41.11 -17.81 -11.09
C ARG A 139 39.69 -18.07 -10.53
N THR A 140 39.40 -17.51 -9.36
CA THR A 140 38.10 -17.52 -8.68
C THR A 140 37.88 -16.21 -7.93
N THR A 141 36.68 -15.66 -8.00
CA THR A 141 36.28 -14.45 -7.25
C THR A 141 35.74 -14.80 -5.87
N VAL A 142 35.63 -13.82 -4.96
CA VAL A 142 34.94 -14.01 -3.67
C VAL A 142 33.49 -14.42 -3.88
N LEU A 143 32.80 -13.85 -4.88
CA LEU A 143 31.43 -14.26 -5.20
C LEU A 143 31.35 -15.72 -5.68
N ASP A 144 32.32 -16.22 -6.44
CA ASP A 144 32.36 -17.63 -6.85
C ASP A 144 32.53 -18.56 -5.65
N LYS A 145 33.29 -18.14 -4.63
CA LYS A 145 33.40 -18.90 -3.37
C LYS A 145 32.09 -18.91 -2.59
N ILE A 146 31.47 -17.74 -2.43
CA ILE A 146 30.15 -17.62 -1.79
C ILE A 146 29.13 -18.52 -2.53
N LYS A 147 29.10 -18.46 -3.86
CA LYS A 147 28.23 -19.32 -4.68
C LYS A 147 28.54 -20.81 -4.48
N GLY A 148 29.81 -21.21 -4.52
CA GLY A 148 30.20 -22.60 -4.35
C GLY A 148 29.83 -23.19 -2.98
N GLU A 149 29.72 -22.36 -1.95
CA GLU A 149 29.37 -22.79 -0.59
C GLU A 149 27.86 -22.68 -0.29
N PHE A 150 27.19 -21.63 -0.76
CA PHE A 150 25.82 -21.30 -0.35
C PHE A 150 24.77 -21.39 -1.48
N ALA A 151 25.18 -21.44 -2.75
CA ALA A 151 24.21 -21.53 -3.84
C ALA A 151 23.77 -22.98 -4.06
N ILE A 152 22.47 -23.15 -4.29
CA ILE A 152 21.91 -24.34 -4.92
C ILE A 152 21.44 -23.98 -6.33
N LYS A 153 21.23 -24.99 -7.18
CA LYS A 153 20.87 -24.79 -8.61
C LYS A 153 19.67 -23.85 -8.81
N GLN A 154 18.71 -23.84 -7.88
CA GLN A 154 17.51 -23.01 -7.96
C GLN A 154 17.70 -21.56 -7.49
N THR A 155 18.81 -21.25 -6.81
CA THR A 155 19.06 -19.93 -6.19
C THR A 155 20.35 -19.27 -6.68
N GLU A 156 21.00 -19.84 -7.69
CA GLU A 156 22.26 -19.33 -8.24
C GLU A 156 22.12 -17.88 -8.74
N ASP A 157 20.96 -17.52 -9.27
CA ASP A 157 20.64 -16.21 -9.80
C ASP A 157 20.40 -15.13 -8.72
N ARG A 158 20.49 -15.49 -7.44
CA ARG A 158 20.39 -14.59 -6.29
C ARG A 158 21.73 -14.02 -5.83
N PHE A 159 22.82 -14.47 -6.42
CA PHE A 159 24.18 -14.01 -6.13
C PHE A 159 24.66 -13.13 -7.29
N LEU A 160 24.65 -11.81 -7.08
CA LEU A 160 24.97 -10.83 -8.10
C LEU A 160 26.30 -10.13 -7.80
N SER A 161 27.06 -9.87 -8.85
CA SER A 161 28.15 -8.89 -8.83
C SER A 161 27.72 -7.62 -9.55
N VAL A 162 28.00 -6.47 -8.96
CA VAL A 162 27.61 -5.15 -9.48
C VAL A 162 28.80 -4.21 -9.40
N ILE A 163 29.10 -3.52 -10.49
CA ILE A 163 30.17 -2.51 -10.50
C ILE A 163 29.66 -1.27 -9.75
N ASN A 164 30.47 -0.74 -8.83
CA ASN A 164 30.12 0.41 -8.01
C ASN A 164 29.75 1.64 -8.90
N PRO A 165 28.48 2.09 -8.89
CA PRO A 165 28.04 3.18 -9.77
C PRO A 165 28.63 4.54 -9.40
N ILE A 166 29.03 4.72 -8.13
CA ILE A 166 29.62 5.97 -7.64
C ILE A 166 31.03 6.16 -8.19
N LYS A 167 31.72 5.06 -8.51
CA LYS A 167 33.09 5.09 -9.04
C LYS A 167 33.12 5.27 -10.56
N SER A 168 32.11 4.75 -11.28
CA SER A 168 32.06 4.86 -12.75
C SER A 168 30.68 4.50 -13.31
N GLU A 169 29.81 5.51 -13.46
CA GLU A 169 28.44 5.35 -13.98
C GLU A 169 28.37 4.63 -15.34
N ALA A 170 29.22 5.02 -16.30
CA ALA A 170 29.21 4.44 -17.65
C ALA A 170 29.51 2.93 -17.66
N ARG A 171 30.40 2.46 -16.77
CA ARG A 171 30.77 1.03 -16.67
C ARG A 171 29.77 0.24 -15.84
N SER A 172 29.19 0.86 -14.82
CA SER A 172 28.20 0.20 -13.97
C SER A 172 26.84 0.06 -14.62
N ALA A 173 26.51 0.90 -15.61
CA ALA A 173 25.17 1.03 -16.19
C ALA A 173 24.46 -0.30 -16.47
N GLU A 174 25.14 -1.27 -17.10
CA GLU A 174 24.55 -2.58 -17.40
C GLU A 174 24.30 -3.40 -16.14
N SER A 175 25.33 -3.58 -15.29
CA SER A 175 25.22 -4.34 -14.04
C SER A 175 24.23 -3.72 -13.05
N TRP A 176 24.11 -2.39 -13.06
CA TRP A 176 23.17 -1.65 -12.24
C TRP A 176 21.73 -1.85 -12.70
N ARG A 177 21.48 -1.74 -14.02
CA ARG A 177 20.16 -2.05 -14.60
C ARG A 177 19.75 -3.50 -14.31
N ALA A 178 20.69 -4.44 -14.40
CA ALA A 178 20.45 -5.85 -14.04
C ALA A 178 20.10 -6.04 -12.56
N LEU A 179 20.82 -5.38 -11.64
CA LEU A 179 20.53 -5.39 -10.20
C LEU A 179 19.12 -4.85 -9.91
N VAL A 180 18.79 -3.67 -10.45
CA VAL A 180 17.48 -3.05 -10.25
C VAL A 180 16.36 -3.94 -10.79
N ALA A 181 16.54 -4.53 -11.98
CA ALA A 181 15.58 -5.49 -12.54
C ALA A 181 15.40 -6.73 -11.66
N LYS A 182 16.49 -7.29 -11.11
CA LYS A 182 16.44 -8.44 -10.20
C LYS A 182 15.78 -8.10 -8.87
N ILE A 183 16.03 -6.93 -8.29
CA ILE A 183 15.34 -6.44 -7.08
C ILE A 183 13.83 -6.37 -7.35
N ARG A 184 13.40 -5.71 -8.44
CA ARG A 184 11.97 -5.64 -8.81
C ARG A 184 11.36 -7.03 -8.95
N HIS A 185 12.01 -7.91 -9.68
CA HIS A 185 11.54 -9.28 -9.90
C HIS A 185 11.39 -10.06 -8.59
N PHE A 186 12.43 -10.08 -7.74
CA PHE A 186 12.40 -10.87 -6.52
C PHE A 186 11.44 -10.30 -5.47
N VAL A 187 11.28 -8.98 -5.39
CA VAL A 187 10.24 -8.35 -4.54
C VAL A 187 8.85 -8.82 -4.96
N LEU A 188 8.56 -8.85 -6.28
CA LEU A 188 7.26 -9.35 -6.77
C LEU A 188 7.04 -10.83 -6.53
N VAL A 189 8.09 -11.65 -6.67
CA VAL A 189 8.04 -13.08 -6.34
C VAL A 189 7.73 -13.28 -4.86
N ALA A 190 8.38 -12.52 -3.98
CA ALA A 190 8.16 -12.57 -2.55
C ALA A 190 6.73 -12.12 -2.18
N TYR A 191 6.25 -11.02 -2.75
CA TYR A 191 4.86 -10.58 -2.58
C TYR A 191 3.86 -11.62 -3.07
N ASN A 192 4.10 -12.25 -4.23
CA ASN A 192 3.17 -13.25 -4.74
C ASN A 192 2.99 -14.41 -3.75
N LYS A 193 4.09 -14.92 -3.16
CA LYS A 193 4.03 -15.97 -2.12
C LYS A 193 3.30 -15.50 -0.87
N ALA A 194 3.58 -14.28 -0.40
CA ALA A 194 2.95 -13.72 0.78
C ALA A 194 1.45 -13.49 0.58
N LEU A 195 1.06 -12.98 -0.60
CA LEU A 195 -0.32 -12.71 -0.98
C LEU A 195 -1.15 -13.99 -1.09
N ILE A 196 -0.60 -15.10 -1.61
CA ILE A 196 -1.32 -16.39 -1.64
C ILE A 196 -1.77 -16.78 -0.23
N LYS A 197 -0.82 -16.83 0.72
CA LYS A 197 -1.11 -17.20 2.11
C LYS A 197 -2.06 -16.22 2.77
N PHE A 198 -1.91 -14.93 2.47
CA PHE A 198 -2.75 -13.88 3.03
C PHE A 198 -4.20 -13.93 2.50
N GLU A 199 -4.38 -14.11 1.19
CA GLU A 199 -5.70 -14.25 0.56
C GLU A 199 -6.42 -15.51 1.05
N GLU A 200 -5.70 -16.62 1.26
CA GLU A 200 -6.24 -17.84 1.87
C GLU A 200 -6.75 -17.57 3.30
N HIS A 201 -5.91 -16.95 4.15
CA HIS A 201 -6.31 -16.57 5.50
C HIS A 201 -7.52 -15.60 5.51
N MET A 202 -7.53 -14.62 4.62
CA MET A 202 -8.64 -13.68 4.47
C MET A 202 -9.94 -14.41 4.08
N ARG A 203 -9.86 -15.40 3.18
CA ARG A 203 -11.00 -16.22 2.78
C ARG A 203 -11.57 -17.00 3.96
N GLU A 204 -10.71 -17.65 4.76
CA GLU A 204 -11.13 -18.36 5.98
C GLU A 204 -11.84 -17.42 6.96
N GLN A 205 -11.35 -16.19 7.14
CA GLN A 205 -12.01 -15.19 7.98
C GLN A 205 -13.36 -14.74 7.41
N ARG A 206 -13.51 -14.67 6.08
CA ARG A 206 -14.78 -14.31 5.42
C ARG A 206 -15.83 -15.42 5.53
N GLU A 207 -15.41 -16.68 5.53
CA GLU A 207 -16.31 -17.83 5.72
C GLU A 207 -16.91 -17.85 7.12
N LYS A 208 -16.15 -17.40 8.12
CA LYS A 208 -16.55 -17.27 9.53
C LYS A 208 -17.42 -16.05 9.84
N ARG A 209 -17.88 -15.29 8.84
CA ARG A 209 -18.64 -14.04 9.04
C ARG A 209 -19.96 -14.16 9.83
N ASN A 210 -20.50 -15.38 9.92
CA ASN A 210 -21.71 -15.68 10.68
C ASN A 210 -21.40 -16.13 12.12
N ASP A 211 -20.12 -16.32 12.48
CA ASP A 211 -19.73 -16.73 13.82
C ASP A 211 -19.95 -15.57 14.80
N PRO A 212 -20.49 -15.82 16.01
CA PRO A 212 -20.77 -14.76 16.99
C PRO A 212 -19.54 -13.96 17.44
N GLU A 213 -18.35 -14.58 17.40
CA GLU A 213 -17.07 -13.95 17.77
C GLU A 213 -16.40 -13.20 16.62
N TRP A 214 -16.96 -13.30 15.41
CA TRP A 214 -16.47 -12.57 14.26
C TRP A 214 -16.78 -11.07 14.38
N ASP A 215 -15.86 -10.25 13.88
CA ASP A 215 -15.96 -8.80 13.98
C ASP A 215 -15.61 -8.14 12.65
N PHE A 216 -16.55 -7.37 12.12
CA PHE A 216 -16.39 -6.72 10.83
C PHE A 216 -15.21 -5.73 10.83
N CYS A 217 -14.99 -4.95 11.89
CA CYS A 217 -13.88 -3.99 11.93
C CYS A 217 -12.53 -4.69 11.86
N LYS A 218 -12.37 -5.85 12.52
CA LYS A 218 -11.16 -6.68 12.40
C LYS A 218 -10.98 -7.19 10.97
N TYR A 219 -12.03 -7.74 10.36
CA TYR A 219 -12.01 -8.23 8.99
C TYR A 219 -11.75 -7.11 7.97
N PHE A 220 -12.35 -5.93 8.17
CA PHE A 220 -12.15 -4.73 7.37
C PHE A 220 -10.68 -4.36 7.32
N ILE A 221 -10.01 -4.28 8.48
CA ILE A 221 -8.58 -3.95 8.54
C ILE A 221 -7.71 -5.05 7.91
N LEU A 222 -8.17 -6.32 7.92
CA LEU A 222 -7.50 -7.39 7.21
C LEU A 222 -7.62 -7.22 5.69
N GLN A 223 -8.82 -7.11 5.14
CA GLN A 223 -9.02 -6.96 3.69
C GLN A 223 -8.48 -5.63 3.16
N GLU A 224 -8.50 -4.57 3.96
CA GLU A 224 -7.87 -3.28 3.62
C GLU A 224 -6.36 -3.41 3.43
N GLN A 225 -5.66 -4.25 4.21
CA GLN A 225 -4.24 -4.46 4.01
C GLN A 225 -3.92 -5.02 2.62
N LEU A 226 -4.81 -5.86 2.07
CA LEU A 226 -4.70 -6.30 0.68
C LEU A 226 -4.88 -5.11 -0.29
N ALA A 227 -5.87 -4.25 -0.04
CA ALA A 227 -6.08 -3.05 -0.84
C ALA A 227 -4.85 -2.14 -0.86
N PHE A 228 -4.18 -1.95 0.28
CA PHE A 228 -2.95 -1.15 0.37
C PHE A 228 -1.77 -1.76 -0.40
N VAL A 229 -1.61 -3.09 -0.40
CA VAL A 229 -0.58 -3.76 -1.21
C VAL A 229 -0.89 -3.58 -2.71
N LEU A 230 -2.16 -3.74 -3.12
CA LEU A 230 -2.57 -3.54 -4.50
C LEU A 230 -2.37 -2.09 -4.95
N GLU A 231 -2.70 -1.11 -4.11
CA GLU A 231 -2.44 0.31 -4.33
C GLU A 231 -0.94 0.60 -4.47
N MET A 232 -0.10 0.05 -3.60
CA MET A 232 1.36 0.16 -3.65
C MET A 232 1.94 -0.39 -4.97
N LEU A 233 1.32 -1.43 -5.54
CA LEU A 233 1.70 -2.02 -6.83
C LEU A 233 1.09 -1.28 -8.04
N GLY A 234 0.35 -0.19 -7.82
CA GLY A 234 -0.34 0.56 -8.87
C GLY A 234 -1.59 -0.11 -9.42
N LEU A 235 -2.10 -1.15 -8.75
CA LEU A 235 -3.29 -1.92 -9.16
C LEU A 235 -4.56 -1.32 -8.57
N TYR A 236 -4.81 -0.05 -8.87
CA TYR A 236 -5.89 0.74 -8.27
C TYR A 236 -7.29 0.16 -8.55
N GLU A 237 -7.52 -0.45 -9.71
CA GLU A 237 -8.79 -1.13 -10.01
C GLU A 237 -9.06 -2.29 -9.06
N GLU A 238 -8.03 -3.09 -8.76
CA GLU A 238 -8.18 -4.25 -7.88
C GLU A 238 -8.26 -3.82 -6.42
N ALA A 239 -7.55 -2.76 -6.04
CA ALA A 239 -7.68 -2.13 -4.73
C ALA A 239 -9.10 -1.54 -4.52
N LEU A 240 -9.66 -0.90 -5.54
CA LEU A 240 -11.04 -0.38 -5.51
C LEU A 240 -12.05 -1.50 -5.28
N VAL A 241 -11.89 -2.65 -5.96
CA VAL A 241 -12.74 -3.83 -5.74
C VAL A 241 -12.73 -4.28 -4.28
N GLN A 242 -11.59 -4.21 -3.58
CA GLN A 242 -11.55 -4.58 -2.16
C GLN A 242 -12.42 -3.66 -1.29
N TYR A 243 -12.39 -2.35 -1.55
CA TYR A 243 -13.25 -1.41 -0.83
C TYR A 243 -14.73 -1.56 -1.21
N ASP A 244 -15.04 -1.82 -2.49
CA ASP A 244 -16.41 -2.07 -2.96
C ASP A 244 -16.99 -3.35 -2.33
N GLU A 245 -16.20 -4.41 -2.17
CA GLU A 245 -16.62 -5.63 -1.47
C GLU A 245 -16.88 -5.39 0.01
N LEU A 246 -16.03 -4.60 0.68
CA LEU A 246 -16.21 -4.22 2.09
C LEU A 246 -17.47 -3.36 2.28
N ASP A 247 -17.71 -2.42 1.37
CA ASP A 247 -18.90 -1.57 1.33
C ASP A 247 -20.19 -2.39 1.18
N ALA A 248 -20.20 -3.32 0.22
CA ALA A 248 -21.33 -4.21 -0.01
C ALA A 248 -21.58 -5.15 1.17
N LEU A 249 -20.52 -5.74 1.74
CA LEU A 249 -20.63 -6.63 2.90
C LEU A 249 -21.19 -5.91 4.12
N PHE A 250 -20.72 -4.71 4.41
CA PHE A 250 -21.24 -3.90 5.52
C PHE A 250 -22.73 -3.57 5.31
N SER A 251 -23.08 -3.07 4.12
CA SER A 251 -24.47 -2.73 3.77
C SER A 251 -25.40 -3.95 3.95
N GLN A 252 -24.95 -5.14 3.56
CA GLN A 252 -25.70 -6.38 3.74
C GLN A 252 -25.98 -6.68 5.23
N PHE A 253 -25.01 -6.48 6.12
CA PHE A 253 -25.23 -6.68 7.56
C PHE A 253 -26.22 -5.67 8.14
N VAL A 254 -26.16 -4.40 7.71
CA VAL A 254 -27.11 -3.37 8.16
C VAL A 254 -28.53 -3.67 7.68
N LEU A 255 -28.70 -4.11 6.43
CA LEU A 255 -30.02 -4.48 5.92
C LEU A 255 -30.60 -5.69 6.68
N ASN A 256 -29.76 -6.68 6.98
CA ASN A 256 -30.19 -7.89 7.70
C ASN A 256 -30.52 -7.63 9.18
N SER A 257 -29.96 -6.59 9.81
CA SER A 257 -30.24 -6.30 11.22
C SER A 257 -31.69 -5.93 11.52
N ASN A 258 -32.49 -5.59 10.51
CA ASN A 258 -33.92 -5.33 10.66
C ASN A 258 -34.78 -6.60 10.61
N VAL A 259 -34.21 -7.73 10.19
CA VAL A 259 -34.94 -8.99 9.95
C VAL A 259 -34.47 -10.09 10.90
N THR A 260 -33.16 -10.14 11.18
CA THR A 260 -32.53 -11.16 12.03
C THR A 260 -31.80 -10.53 13.20
N GLU A 261 -31.42 -11.33 14.20
CA GLU A 261 -30.59 -10.87 15.31
C GLU A 261 -29.32 -10.18 14.80
N SER A 262 -29.10 -8.94 15.24
CA SER A 262 -27.98 -8.13 14.77
C SER A 262 -26.67 -8.58 15.44
N PRO A 263 -25.56 -8.75 14.69
CA PRO A 263 -24.27 -9.07 15.29
C PRO A 263 -23.82 -8.02 16.30
N LYS A 264 -23.21 -8.44 17.42
CA LYS A 264 -22.77 -7.53 18.51
C LYS A 264 -21.80 -6.44 18.04
N TRP A 265 -20.93 -6.74 17.07
CA TRP A 265 -19.99 -5.76 16.54
C TRP A 265 -20.70 -4.57 15.89
N LEU A 266 -21.92 -4.76 15.37
CA LEU A 266 -22.71 -3.74 14.68
C LEU A 266 -23.19 -2.63 15.63
N ASP A 267 -23.32 -2.93 16.92
CA ASP A 267 -23.74 -1.95 17.95
C ASP A 267 -22.78 -0.76 18.06
N THR A 268 -21.53 -0.93 17.63
CA THR A 268 -20.56 0.17 17.50
C THR A 268 -21.06 1.28 16.57
N PHE A 269 -21.79 0.92 15.52
CA PHE A 269 -22.29 1.87 14.52
C PHE A 269 -23.67 2.45 14.88
N LYS A 270 -24.33 1.91 15.90
CA LYS A 270 -25.59 2.43 16.46
C LYS A 270 -25.39 3.59 17.44
N GLN A 271 -24.14 3.91 17.76
CA GLN A 271 -23.79 4.96 18.72
C GLN A 271 -24.26 6.35 18.24
N PRO A 272 -24.62 7.27 19.14
CA PRO A 272 -25.08 8.60 18.75
C PRO A 272 -24.04 9.39 17.96
N VAL A 273 -24.45 9.97 16.84
CA VAL A 273 -23.63 10.82 15.98
C VAL A 273 -23.66 12.26 16.51
N THR A 274 -22.65 12.61 17.30
CA THR A 274 -22.48 13.96 17.89
C THR A 274 -21.53 14.85 17.12
N SER A 275 -20.58 14.25 16.39
CA SER A 275 -19.61 14.93 15.54
C SER A 275 -19.14 13.98 14.44
N TRP A 276 -18.73 14.52 13.30
CA TRP A 276 -18.10 13.76 12.22
C TRP A 276 -17.07 14.64 11.50
N HIS A 277 -16.14 14.02 10.79
CA HIS A 277 -15.20 14.74 9.94
C HIS A 277 -15.77 14.94 8.54
N ALA A 278 -15.64 16.15 8.00
CA ALA A 278 -16.03 16.42 6.63
C ALA A 278 -15.25 15.52 5.65
N VAL A 279 -15.95 14.98 4.65
CA VAL A 279 -15.35 14.22 3.56
C VAL A 279 -14.32 15.08 2.84
N ARG A 280 -13.12 14.55 2.64
CA ARG A 280 -12.03 15.20 1.90
C ARG A 280 -11.47 14.23 0.87
N LEU A 281 -11.62 14.55 -0.41
CA LEU A 281 -11.20 13.65 -1.47
C LEU A 281 -9.73 13.93 -1.83
N THR A 282 -8.85 13.03 -1.38
CA THR A 282 -7.41 13.03 -1.67
C THR A 282 -6.93 11.60 -1.89
N ALA A 283 -5.73 11.43 -2.45
CA ALA A 283 -5.12 10.11 -2.55
C ALA A 283 -4.69 9.54 -1.19
N LEU A 284 -4.54 10.40 -0.17
CA LEU A 284 -4.00 10.02 1.13
C LEU A 284 -5.01 9.19 1.94
N VAL A 285 -4.48 8.30 2.78
CA VAL A 285 -5.27 7.53 3.74
C VAL A 285 -5.68 8.44 4.91
N PRO A 286 -6.98 8.63 5.21
CA PRO A 286 -7.41 9.44 6.34
C PRO A 286 -7.18 8.68 7.67
N GLN A 287 -5.96 8.78 8.21
CA GLN A 287 -5.49 8.01 9.37
C GLN A 287 -6.36 8.17 10.61
N HIS A 288 -6.85 9.38 10.89
CA HIS A 288 -7.75 9.62 12.01
C HIS A 288 -9.02 8.74 11.94
N LEU A 289 -9.66 8.67 10.77
CA LEU A 289 -10.85 7.85 10.57
C LEU A 289 -10.50 6.36 10.64
N ARG A 290 -9.37 5.96 10.09
CA ARG A 290 -8.85 4.59 10.19
C ARG A 290 -8.65 4.16 11.65
N ASP A 291 -8.06 5.03 12.46
CA ASP A 291 -7.85 4.80 13.88
C ASP A 291 -9.16 4.62 14.65
N LEU A 292 -10.21 5.37 14.30
CA LEU A 292 -11.54 5.18 14.86
C LEU A 292 -12.10 3.79 14.52
N ILE A 293 -11.90 3.30 13.29
CA ILE A 293 -12.33 1.95 12.89
C ILE A 293 -11.56 0.88 13.68
N ILE A 294 -10.23 1.00 13.77
CA ILE A 294 -9.38 0.06 14.53
C ILE A 294 -9.78 0.02 16.00
N LYS A 295 -10.00 1.18 16.61
CA LYS A 295 -10.40 1.31 18.02
C LYS A 295 -11.87 0.97 18.27
N LYS A 296 -12.64 0.66 17.21
CA LYS A 296 -14.10 0.44 17.25
C LYS A 296 -14.85 1.59 17.91
N LYS A 297 -14.52 2.81 17.49
CA LYS A 297 -15.12 4.07 17.94
C LYS A 297 -15.69 4.89 16.79
N ALA A 298 -15.61 4.40 15.55
CA ALA A 298 -16.16 5.07 14.39
C ALA A 298 -17.69 5.06 14.44
N SER A 299 -18.31 6.23 14.25
CA SER A 299 -19.73 6.30 13.94
C SER A 299 -20.00 5.79 12.52
N ILE A 300 -21.28 5.55 12.19
CA ILE A 300 -21.68 5.20 10.82
C ILE A 300 -21.24 6.26 9.79
N LEU A 301 -21.32 7.56 10.14
CA LEU A 301 -20.87 8.63 9.25
C LEU A 301 -19.35 8.63 9.09
N ASP A 302 -18.58 8.38 10.15
CA ASP A 302 -17.11 8.29 10.07
C ASP A 302 -16.68 7.12 9.18
N PHE A 303 -17.31 5.96 9.35
CA PHE A 303 -17.02 4.77 8.56
C PHE A 303 -17.38 4.93 7.08
N ARG A 304 -18.58 5.45 6.78
CA ARG A 304 -19.00 5.73 5.39
C ARG A 304 -18.13 6.81 4.75
N SER A 305 -17.71 7.82 5.51
CA SER A 305 -16.75 8.82 5.05
C SER A 305 -15.39 8.19 4.72
N TYR A 306 -14.93 7.23 5.52
CA TYR A 306 -13.67 6.54 5.29
C TYR A 306 -13.70 5.72 3.99
N LEU A 307 -14.71 4.84 3.85
CA LEU A 307 -14.90 4.02 2.65
C LEU A 307 -14.99 4.86 1.38
N PHE A 308 -15.84 5.89 1.40
CA PHE A 308 -16.02 6.76 0.25
C PHE A 308 -14.74 7.49 -0.13
N GLN A 309 -13.97 7.97 0.86
CA GLN A 309 -12.67 8.60 0.61
C GLN A 309 -11.67 7.63 -0.01
N ARG A 310 -11.61 6.37 0.45
CA ARG A 310 -10.69 5.36 -0.12
C ARG A 310 -11.10 4.92 -1.52
N GLN A 311 -12.38 4.67 -1.78
CA GLN A 311 -12.89 4.39 -3.13
C GLN A 311 -12.58 5.55 -4.09
N SER A 312 -12.83 6.77 -3.64
CA SER A 312 -12.52 7.98 -4.41
C SER A 312 -11.02 8.13 -4.65
N ALA A 313 -10.17 7.84 -3.66
CA ALA A 313 -8.71 7.88 -3.83
C ALA A 313 -8.25 6.98 -4.98
N MET A 314 -8.80 5.76 -5.10
CA MET A 314 -8.45 4.84 -6.20
C MET A 314 -8.89 5.40 -7.55
N LEU A 315 -10.10 5.95 -7.62
CA LEU A 315 -10.63 6.58 -8.83
C LEU A 315 -9.86 7.84 -9.24
N LEU A 316 -9.40 8.64 -8.27
CA LEU A 316 -8.53 9.80 -8.52
C LEU A 316 -7.18 9.36 -9.12
N LEU A 317 -6.57 8.30 -8.57
CA LEU A 317 -5.31 7.73 -9.07
C LEU A 317 -5.45 7.12 -10.47
N MET A 318 -6.66 6.71 -10.85
CA MET A 318 -7.01 6.23 -12.19
C MET A 318 -7.53 7.34 -13.12
N PHE A 319 -7.56 8.59 -12.68
CA PHE A 319 -8.12 9.73 -13.43
C PHE A 319 -9.59 9.53 -13.88
N LYS A 320 -10.43 8.92 -13.02
CA LYS A 320 -11.88 8.69 -13.26
C LYS A 320 -12.80 9.52 -12.34
N PRO A 321 -12.75 10.88 -12.35
CA PRO A 321 -13.57 11.71 -11.46
C PRO A 321 -15.08 11.61 -11.71
N TRP A 322 -15.51 11.35 -12.95
CA TRP A 322 -16.93 11.20 -13.28
C TRP A 322 -17.56 10.01 -12.54
N GLU A 323 -16.78 8.96 -12.28
CA GLU A 323 -17.23 7.78 -11.56
C GLU A 323 -17.41 8.09 -10.06
N ILE A 324 -16.55 8.94 -9.49
CA ILE A 324 -16.71 9.46 -8.13
C ILE A 324 -18.03 10.23 -8.02
N ALA A 325 -18.30 11.13 -8.97
CA ALA A 325 -19.52 11.91 -9.02
C ALA A 325 -20.79 11.03 -9.11
N SER A 326 -20.75 10.00 -9.95
CA SER A 326 -21.84 9.02 -10.07
C SER A 326 -22.07 8.24 -8.77
N ARG A 327 -20.99 7.74 -8.15
CA ARG A 327 -21.04 6.95 -6.92
C ARG A 327 -21.47 7.78 -5.71
N CYS A 328 -21.10 9.05 -5.64
CA CYS A 328 -21.41 9.94 -4.50
C CYS A 328 -22.90 9.98 -4.15
N LEU A 329 -23.80 10.01 -5.14
CA LEU A 329 -25.24 10.05 -4.87
C LEU A 329 -25.74 8.74 -4.25
N SER A 330 -25.25 7.60 -4.75
CA SER A 330 -25.56 6.28 -4.19
C SER A 330 -25.04 6.16 -2.76
N THR A 331 -23.78 6.56 -2.53
CA THR A 331 -23.17 6.59 -1.19
C THR A 331 -23.96 7.45 -0.22
N VAL A 332 -24.37 8.66 -0.64
CA VAL A 332 -25.18 9.56 0.18
C VAL A 332 -26.53 8.93 0.50
N HIS A 333 -27.22 8.39 -0.51
CA HIS A 333 -28.52 7.76 -0.30
C HIS A 333 -28.44 6.57 0.67
N ASN A 334 -27.52 5.63 0.41
CA ASN A 334 -27.36 4.43 1.22
C ASN A 334 -26.97 4.76 2.66
N THR A 335 -26.06 5.70 2.86
CA THR A 335 -25.64 6.13 4.21
C THR A 335 -26.81 6.68 5.03
N LEU A 336 -27.70 7.47 4.40
CA LEU A 336 -28.87 8.01 5.08
C LEU A 336 -29.88 6.92 5.44
N VAL A 337 -30.14 5.99 4.51
CA VAL A 337 -31.03 4.85 4.77
C VAL A 337 -30.48 4.02 5.92
N GLU A 338 -29.19 3.68 5.90
CA GLU A 338 -28.58 2.86 6.93
C GLU A 338 -28.47 3.52 8.29
N LEU A 339 -28.25 4.84 8.33
CA LEU A 339 -28.32 5.62 9.56
C LEU A 339 -29.69 5.44 10.23
N ASP A 340 -30.76 5.51 9.44
CA ASP A 340 -32.14 5.31 9.91
C ASP A 340 -32.38 3.85 10.34
N LEU A 341 -31.92 2.86 9.54
CA LEU A 341 -32.10 1.43 9.84
C LEU A 341 -31.36 1.00 11.12
N LEU A 342 -30.18 1.56 11.38
CA LEU A 342 -29.44 1.29 12.61
C LEU A 342 -30.04 1.96 13.84
N GLY A 343 -30.98 2.90 13.65
CA GLY A 343 -31.54 3.71 14.74
C GLY A 343 -30.50 4.58 15.44
N ALA A 344 -29.41 4.92 14.77
CA ALA A 344 -28.33 5.70 15.35
C ALA A 344 -28.78 7.17 15.49
N ALA A 345 -28.98 7.61 16.73
CA ALA A 345 -29.41 8.99 17.00
C ALA A 345 -28.38 9.98 16.46
N ALA A 346 -28.79 10.93 15.62
CA ALA A 346 -27.93 11.98 15.11
C ALA A 346 -28.43 13.35 15.55
N VAL A 347 -27.52 14.28 15.82
CA VAL A 347 -27.88 15.69 16.06
C VAL A 347 -28.69 16.20 14.86
N GLU A 348 -29.71 17.02 15.13
CA GLU A 348 -30.59 17.53 14.08
C GLU A 348 -29.80 18.20 12.95
N GLY A 349 -30.12 17.82 11.71
CA GLY A 349 -29.41 18.30 10.52
C GLY A 349 -28.05 17.67 10.25
N ALA A 350 -27.49 16.83 11.14
CA ALA A 350 -26.17 16.22 10.95
C ALA A 350 -26.05 15.42 9.65
N ALA A 351 -27.02 14.52 9.41
CA ALA A 351 -27.05 13.67 8.23
C ALA A 351 -27.19 14.49 6.92
N ALA A 352 -27.98 15.56 6.95
CA ALA A 352 -28.14 16.46 5.81
C ALA A 352 -26.88 17.30 5.55
N CYS A 353 -26.22 17.76 6.61
CA CYS A 353 -24.96 18.50 6.52
C CYS A 353 -23.83 17.59 5.97
N TRP A 354 -23.72 16.36 6.47
CA TRP A 354 -22.78 15.37 5.94
C TRP A 354 -23.00 15.12 4.44
N ALA A 355 -24.25 14.88 4.03
CA ALA A 355 -24.59 14.66 2.63
C ALA A 355 -24.21 15.84 1.73
N GLN A 356 -24.48 17.07 2.20
CA GLN A 356 -24.11 18.28 1.49
C GLN A 356 -22.58 18.42 1.36
N LEU A 357 -21.83 18.18 2.44
CA LEU A 357 -20.37 18.27 2.44
C LEU A 357 -19.74 17.24 1.49
N ALA A 358 -20.26 16.01 1.47
CA ALA A 358 -19.82 14.97 0.54
C ALA A 358 -20.06 15.36 -0.93
N CYS A 359 -21.25 15.86 -1.26
CA CYS A 359 -21.55 16.34 -2.62
C CYS A 359 -20.68 17.54 -3.02
N ALA A 360 -20.50 18.51 -2.11
CA ALA A 360 -19.71 19.71 -2.37
C ALA A 360 -18.22 19.41 -2.58
N GLU A 361 -17.64 18.52 -1.75
CA GLU A 361 -16.26 18.08 -1.95
C GLU A 361 -16.10 17.29 -3.24
N THR A 362 -17.06 16.43 -3.59
CA THR A 362 -17.04 15.68 -4.86
C THR A 362 -17.03 16.62 -6.05
N LEU A 363 -17.87 17.66 -6.04
CA LEU A 363 -17.89 18.68 -7.08
C LEU A 363 -16.53 19.38 -7.19
N ARG A 364 -15.94 19.82 -6.07
CA ARG A 364 -14.62 20.45 -6.05
C ARG A 364 -13.51 19.52 -6.53
N ALA A 365 -13.58 18.23 -6.22
CA ALA A 365 -12.60 17.24 -6.70
C ALA A 365 -12.69 17.06 -8.22
N CYS A 366 -13.91 17.00 -8.77
CA CYS A 366 -14.13 16.97 -10.20
C CYS A 366 -13.61 18.24 -10.88
N GLU A 367 -13.90 19.43 -10.34
CA GLU A 367 -13.41 20.71 -10.86
C GLU A 367 -11.88 20.79 -10.87
N ARG A 368 -11.22 20.39 -9.76
CA ARG A 368 -9.74 20.37 -9.65
C ARG A 368 -9.07 19.47 -10.69
N LEU A 369 -9.71 18.36 -11.07
CA LEU A 369 -9.17 17.47 -12.10
C LEU A 369 -9.51 17.95 -13.51
N ALA A 370 -10.66 18.59 -13.68
CA ALA A 370 -11.14 19.07 -14.95
C ALA A 370 -10.47 20.40 -15.37
N SER A 371 -9.86 21.14 -14.45
CA SER A 371 -8.93 22.23 -14.80
C SER A 371 -7.60 21.72 -15.38
N ASN A 372 -7.25 20.46 -15.11
CA ASN A 372 -6.00 19.85 -15.55
C ASN A 372 -6.16 18.93 -16.78
N ASN A 373 -7.39 18.54 -17.12
CA ASN A 373 -7.73 17.63 -18.22
C ASN A 373 -9.13 18.00 -18.80
N ASN A 374 -9.42 17.65 -20.06
CA ASN A 374 -10.75 17.84 -20.71
C ASN A 374 -11.91 17.00 -20.09
N ALA A 375 -11.83 16.65 -18.79
CA ALA A 375 -12.80 15.85 -18.03
C ALA A 375 -14.08 16.62 -17.64
N ILE A 376 -14.20 17.91 -17.98
CA ILE A 376 -15.38 18.74 -17.69
C ILE A 376 -16.62 18.13 -18.35
N GLU A 377 -16.52 17.78 -19.63
CA GLU A 377 -17.66 17.27 -20.43
C GLU A 377 -18.24 15.96 -19.87
N MET A 378 -17.39 15.08 -19.33
CA MET A 378 -17.81 13.79 -18.74
C MET A 378 -18.44 13.94 -17.36
N CYS A 379 -18.14 15.01 -16.62
CA CYS A 379 -18.73 15.29 -15.31
C CYS A 379 -20.03 16.11 -15.40
N THR A 380 -20.29 16.80 -16.52
CA THR A 380 -21.44 17.71 -16.69
C THR A 380 -22.80 17.05 -16.39
N ALA A 381 -22.98 15.79 -16.80
CA ALA A 381 -24.24 15.05 -16.58
C ALA A 381 -24.50 14.74 -15.09
N THR A 382 -23.45 14.59 -14.27
CA THR A 382 -23.56 14.29 -12.83
C THR A 382 -23.48 15.52 -11.94
N GLN A 383 -23.00 16.66 -12.46
CA GLN A 383 -22.96 17.94 -11.75
C GLN A 383 -24.34 18.46 -11.37
N ALA A 384 -25.33 18.44 -12.27
CA ALA A 384 -26.66 18.96 -11.98
C ALA A 384 -27.39 18.18 -10.87
N PRO A 385 -27.41 16.83 -10.86
CA PRO A 385 -27.93 16.05 -9.73
C PRO A 385 -27.20 16.28 -8.40
N LEU A 386 -25.86 16.41 -8.41
CA LEU A 386 -25.07 16.69 -7.21
C LEU A 386 -25.38 18.07 -6.63
N LEU A 387 -25.44 19.10 -7.50
CA LEU A 387 -25.81 20.46 -7.13
C LEU A 387 -27.25 20.54 -6.61
N HIS A 388 -28.18 19.84 -7.26
CA HIS A 388 -29.56 19.76 -6.81
C HIS A 388 -29.65 19.11 -5.42
N ASN A 389 -29.00 17.97 -5.20
CA ASN A 389 -29.02 17.29 -3.89
C ASN A 389 -28.35 18.15 -2.81
N ALA A 390 -27.20 18.74 -3.10
CA ALA A 390 -26.55 19.68 -2.18
C ALA A 390 -27.48 20.85 -1.81
N LYS A 391 -28.14 21.47 -2.79
CA LYS A 391 -29.08 22.57 -2.59
C LYS A 391 -30.34 22.16 -1.82
N ASP A 392 -30.91 21.00 -2.11
CA ASP A 392 -32.08 20.47 -1.42
C ASP A 392 -31.80 20.17 0.05
N LYS A 393 -30.63 19.58 0.34
CA LYS A 393 -30.20 19.31 1.71
C LYS A 393 -29.90 20.60 2.47
N VAL A 394 -29.27 21.58 1.82
CA VAL A 394 -29.12 22.96 2.33
C VAL A 394 -30.46 23.54 2.74
N CYS A 395 -31.48 23.49 1.87
CA CYS A 395 -32.81 24.00 2.18
C CYS A 395 -33.45 23.29 3.38
N LYS A 396 -33.18 22.00 3.59
CA LYS A 396 -33.63 21.27 4.79
C LYS A 396 -32.91 21.74 6.05
N VAL A 397 -31.59 21.91 6.01
CA VAL A 397 -30.80 22.43 7.15
C VAL A 397 -31.22 23.85 7.53
N PHE A 398 -31.45 24.74 6.56
CA PHE A 398 -31.89 26.12 6.84
C PHE A 398 -33.37 26.24 7.24
N LYS A 399 -34.22 25.25 6.90
CA LYS A 399 -35.58 25.17 7.43
C LYS A 399 -35.62 24.73 8.89
N ILE A 400 -34.67 23.89 9.31
CA ILE A 400 -34.49 23.48 10.71
C ILE A 400 -34.07 24.69 11.58
N ASN A 401 -33.16 25.54 11.09
CA ASN A 401 -32.72 26.76 11.79
C ASN A 401 -33.75 27.92 11.80
N LYS A 402 -35.00 27.70 11.38
CA LYS A 402 -36.07 28.72 11.32
C LYS A 402 -37.19 28.51 12.35
N ILE A 403 -36.96 27.62 13.31
CA ILE A 403 -37.78 27.45 14.53
C ILE A 403 -36.92 27.91 15.69
#